data_AF-A0A2N1R0K7-F1
#
_entry.id   AF-A0A2N1R0K7-F1
#
_cell.length_a   1.000
_cell.length_b   1.000
_cell.length_c   1.000
_cell.angle_alpha   90.00
_cell.angle_beta   90.00
_cell.angle_gamma   90.00
#
_symmetry.space_group_name_H-M   'P 1'
#
loop_
_entity.id
_entity.type
_entity.pdbx_description
1 polymer ?
#
loop_
_entity_poly.entity_id
_entity_poly.type
_entity_poly.pdbx_seq_one_letter_code
_entity_poly.pdbx_strand_id
1 'polypeptide(L)'
;MMRLFNLLFWYIRGVRIYALVGSTGTGKSFRAKLVAQKYGIEMIIDDGLLIRGDQLVAGKSAKKEALYLGAVKTALFHDKAHRDDVVKALQREKFRKLLVIGTSERMTSRICERLQIPQPFKIIKIEDIATKDEIEKALQSRQIEGKHVIPVPALEIRRNYPSIFYDSVRVFLKKSFGSGASLPRI
;
A
#
# COMPACT_ATOMS: atom_id res chain seq x y z
N MET A 1 -19.19 -14.87 -16.69
CA MET A 1 -20.07 -15.30 -15.57
C MET A 1 -19.38 -15.24 -14.21
N MET A 2 -18.25 -15.91 -13.98
CA MET A 2 -17.55 -15.93 -12.67
C MET A 2 -17.12 -14.56 -12.12
N ARG A 3 -16.69 -13.62 -12.98
CA ARG A 3 -16.26 -12.27 -12.54
C ARG A 3 -17.38 -11.49 -11.84
N LEU A 4 -18.62 -11.61 -12.33
CA LEU A 4 -19.76 -10.90 -11.77
C LEU A 4 -20.12 -11.42 -10.37
N PHE A 5 -20.07 -12.75 -10.18
CA PHE A 5 -20.26 -13.38 -8.87
C PHE A 5 -19.19 -12.95 -7.86
N ASN A 6 -17.93 -12.89 -8.27
CA ASN A 6 -16.85 -12.45 -7.38
C ASN A 6 -17.01 -10.99 -6.96
N LEU A 7 -17.40 -10.10 -7.89
CA LEU A 7 -17.68 -8.71 -7.55
C LEU A 7 -18.87 -8.56 -6.59
N LEU A 8 -19.94 -9.33 -6.81
CA LEU A 8 -21.10 -9.35 -5.92
C LEU A 8 -20.71 -9.84 -4.52
N PHE A 9 -19.88 -10.88 -4.43
CA PHE A 9 -19.35 -11.38 -3.15
C PHE A 9 -18.61 -10.28 -2.37
N TRP A 10 -17.75 -9.50 -3.03
CA TRP A 10 -17.04 -8.39 -2.39
C TRP A 10 -17.96 -7.24 -1.99
N TYR A 11 -18.97 -6.96 -2.81
CA TYR A 11 -19.96 -5.93 -2.53
C TYR A 11 -20.80 -6.28 -1.28
N ILE A 12 -21.29 -7.51 -1.18
CA ILE A 12 -22.05 -8.01 -0.01
C ILE A 12 -21.18 -7.96 1.25
N ARG A 13 -19.88 -8.26 1.13
CA ARG A 13 -18.91 -8.11 2.22
C ARG A 13 -18.54 -6.66 2.53
N GLY A 14 -19.11 -5.67 1.83
CA GLY A 14 -18.85 -4.25 2.06
C GLY A 14 -17.38 -3.87 1.91
N VAL A 15 -16.64 -4.57 1.03
CA VAL A 15 -15.22 -4.32 0.82
C VAL A 15 -15.03 -3.06 -0.02
N ARG A 16 -14.13 -2.17 0.43
CA ARG A 16 -13.73 -0.95 -0.27
C ARG A 16 -12.25 -0.98 -0.60
N ILE A 17 -11.95 -0.71 -1.87
CA ILE A 17 -10.58 -0.70 -2.39
C ILE A 17 -10.08 0.74 -2.46
N TYR A 18 -8.89 0.97 -1.92
CA TYR A 18 -8.16 2.23 -2.03
C TYR A 18 -6.96 2.00 -2.94
N ALA A 19 -6.54 3.02 -3.68
CA ALA A 19 -5.32 2.99 -4.47
C ALA A 19 -4.33 4.06 -3.99
N LEU A 20 -3.05 3.71 -3.85
CA LEU A 20 -1.96 4.67 -3.69
C LEU A 20 -1.12 4.66 -4.96
N VAL A 21 -1.10 5.79 -5.67
CA VAL A 21 -0.49 5.94 -6.99
C VAL A 21 0.65 6.96 -6.94
N GLY A 22 1.72 6.71 -7.68
CA GLY A 22 2.82 7.65 -7.87
C GLY A 22 4.03 7.00 -8.55
N SER A 23 4.93 7.81 -9.10
CA SER A 23 6.10 7.33 -9.85
C SER A 23 7.00 6.37 -9.05
N THR A 24 7.81 5.56 -9.73
CA THR A 24 8.79 4.69 -9.08
C THR A 24 9.77 5.52 -8.25
N GLY A 25 10.10 5.09 -7.03
CA GLY A 25 11.06 5.80 -6.17
C GLY A 25 10.49 6.89 -5.26
N THR A 26 9.19 7.22 -5.34
CA THR A 26 8.56 8.26 -4.50
C THR A 26 8.24 7.84 -3.05
N GLY A 27 8.76 6.70 -2.59
CA GLY A 27 8.54 6.21 -1.22
C GLY A 27 7.15 5.64 -0.94
N LYS A 28 6.41 5.18 -1.96
CA LYS A 28 5.05 4.61 -1.80
C LYS A 28 4.97 3.48 -0.79
N SER A 29 5.88 2.50 -0.82
CA SER A 29 5.85 1.37 0.12
C SER A 29 6.01 1.84 1.59
N PHE A 30 6.79 2.90 1.84
CA PHE A 30 6.91 3.50 3.17
C PHE A 30 5.63 4.26 3.56
N ARG A 31 5.13 5.12 2.68
CA ARG A 31 3.93 5.93 2.93
C ARG A 31 2.63 5.11 2.97
N ALA A 32 2.63 3.91 2.41
CA ALA A 32 1.48 3.02 2.42
C ALA A 32 1.02 2.66 3.83
N LYS A 33 1.93 2.47 4.78
CA LYS A 33 1.57 2.20 6.17
C LYS A 33 0.83 3.39 6.81
N LEU A 34 1.28 4.61 6.53
CA LEU A 34 0.63 5.84 7.01
C LEU A 34 -0.76 6.02 6.38
N VAL A 35 -0.87 5.78 5.07
CA VAL A 35 -2.16 5.79 4.36
C VAL A 35 -3.09 4.73 4.96
N ALA A 36 -2.58 3.52 5.19
CA ALA A 36 -3.35 2.44 5.77
C ALA A 36 -3.88 2.81 7.16
N GLN A 37 -3.04 3.36 8.04
CA GLN A 37 -3.48 3.84 9.36
C GLN A 37 -4.54 4.95 9.25
N LYS A 38 -4.28 5.99 8.43
CA LYS A 38 -5.19 7.14 8.26
C LYS A 38 -6.59 6.72 7.81
N TYR A 39 -6.68 5.71 6.93
CA TYR A 39 -7.95 5.25 6.39
C TYR A 39 -8.48 3.97 7.06
N GLY A 40 -7.79 3.45 8.09
CA GLY A 40 -8.12 2.21 8.77
C GLY A 40 -8.14 0.99 7.83
N ILE A 41 -7.15 0.91 6.93
CA ILE A 41 -6.99 -0.16 5.94
C ILE A 41 -6.27 -1.34 6.58
N GLU A 42 -6.85 -2.52 6.43
CA GLU A 42 -6.39 -3.74 7.11
C GLU A 42 -5.37 -4.52 6.26
N MET A 43 -5.46 -4.41 4.93
CA MET A 43 -4.61 -5.17 4.01
C MET A 43 -4.02 -4.30 2.91
N ILE A 44 -2.87 -4.71 2.38
CA ILE A 44 -2.12 -4.01 1.34
C ILE A 44 -1.71 -5.00 0.25
N ILE A 45 -1.90 -4.62 -1.01
CA ILE A 45 -1.26 -5.22 -2.18
C ILE A 45 -0.11 -4.32 -2.63
N ASP A 46 1.12 -4.87 -2.65
CA ASP A 46 2.33 -4.17 -3.13
C ASP A 46 3.26 -5.14 -3.85
N ASP A 47 3.72 -4.78 -5.06
CA ASP A 47 4.74 -5.52 -5.81
C ASP A 47 4.55 -7.07 -5.86
N GLY A 48 3.30 -7.54 -6.01
CA GLY A 48 2.97 -8.97 -6.07
C GLY A 48 2.70 -9.65 -4.73
N LEU A 49 2.72 -8.90 -3.63
CA LEU A 49 2.48 -9.39 -2.27
C LEU A 49 1.11 -8.98 -1.76
N LEU A 50 0.53 -9.82 -0.89
CA LEU A 50 -0.60 -9.49 -0.02
C LEU A 50 -0.12 -9.44 1.43
N ILE A 51 -0.33 -8.31 2.10
CA ILE A 51 0.23 -8.01 3.42
C ILE A 51 -0.91 -7.58 4.35
N ARG A 52 -0.85 -8.02 5.61
CA ARG A 52 -1.68 -7.52 6.73
C ARG A 52 -0.78 -7.05 7.85
N GLY A 53 -0.83 -5.77 8.19
CA GLY A 53 0.12 -5.18 9.14
C GLY A 53 1.57 -5.42 8.68
N ASP A 54 2.33 -6.18 9.45
CA ASP A 54 3.71 -6.57 9.13
C ASP A 54 3.83 -8.02 8.63
N GLN A 55 2.72 -8.76 8.52
CA GLN A 55 2.70 -10.15 8.10
C GLN A 55 2.49 -10.27 6.58
N LEU A 56 3.36 -11.05 5.92
CA LEU A 56 3.12 -11.53 4.56
C LEU A 56 2.04 -12.62 4.59
N VAL A 57 0.89 -12.34 3.95
CA VAL A 57 -0.24 -13.28 3.88
C VAL A 57 -0.09 -14.23 2.69
N ALA A 58 0.27 -13.71 1.52
CA ALA A 58 0.45 -14.50 0.30
C ALA A 58 1.26 -13.75 -0.77
N GLY A 59 1.68 -14.49 -1.80
CA GLY A 59 2.29 -13.94 -3.01
C GLY A 59 3.81 -13.94 -3.05
N LYS A 60 4.34 -13.53 -4.20
CA LYS A 60 5.78 -13.46 -4.51
C LYS A 60 6.15 -12.01 -4.81
N SER A 61 7.29 -11.58 -4.29
CA SER A 61 7.72 -10.19 -4.49
C SER A 61 8.36 -10.02 -5.86
N ALA A 62 7.91 -9.03 -6.61
CA ALA A 62 8.54 -8.58 -7.85
C ALA A 62 10.01 -8.17 -7.66
N LYS A 63 10.42 -7.79 -6.44
CA LYS A 63 11.82 -7.43 -6.10
C LYS A 63 12.77 -8.63 -6.09
N LYS A 64 12.24 -9.86 -6.05
CA LYS A 64 13.05 -11.10 -6.12
C LYS A 64 13.28 -11.57 -7.56
N GLU A 65 12.65 -10.92 -8.54
CA GLU A 65 12.81 -11.25 -9.96
C GLU A 65 14.13 -10.68 -10.49
N ALA A 66 14.94 -11.54 -11.13
CA ALA A 66 16.22 -11.12 -11.71
C ALA A 66 16.03 -10.22 -12.95
N LEU A 67 14.97 -10.47 -13.72
CA LEU A 67 14.69 -9.75 -14.96
C LEU A 67 13.57 -8.73 -14.76
N TYR A 68 13.75 -7.53 -15.32
CA TYR A 68 12.76 -6.45 -15.26
C TYR A 68 11.37 -6.87 -15.73
N LEU A 69 11.29 -7.61 -16.85
CA LEU A 69 10.00 -8.11 -17.36
C LEU A 69 9.35 -9.10 -16.40
N GLY A 70 10.14 -9.90 -15.68
CA GLY A 70 9.68 -10.77 -14.60
C GLY A 70 9.06 -9.96 -13.47
N ALA A 71 9.78 -8.95 -12.98
CA ALA A 71 9.30 -8.05 -11.93
C ALA A 71 7.95 -7.40 -12.29
N VAL A 72 7.82 -6.89 -13.51
CA VAL A 72 6.57 -6.28 -14.00
C VAL A 72 5.43 -7.31 -14.05
N LYS A 73 5.68 -8.52 -14.55
CA LYS A 73 4.69 -9.60 -14.61
C LYS A 73 4.22 -10.01 -13.22
N THR A 74 5.15 -10.14 -12.27
CA THR A 74 4.86 -10.51 -10.88
C THR A 74 4.07 -9.42 -10.16
N ALA A 75 4.46 -8.14 -10.30
CA ALA A 75 3.72 -7.02 -9.71
C ALA A 75 2.29 -6.87 -10.25
N LEU A 76 2.08 -7.26 -11.52
CA LEU A 76 0.77 -7.25 -12.17
C LEU A 76 -0.02 -8.54 -11.98
N PHE A 77 0.47 -9.55 -11.24
CA PHE A 77 -0.20 -10.85 -11.08
C PHE A 77 -0.50 -11.55 -12.42
N HIS A 78 0.46 -11.48 -13.35
CA HIS A 78 0.32 -12.08 -14.67
C HIS A 78 0.35 -13.61 -14.62
N ASP A 79 1.25 -14.18 -13.83
CA ASP A 79 1.33 -15.63 -13.63
C ASP A 79 0.04 -16.15 -12.97
N LYS A 80 -0.51 -17.24 -13.54
CA LYS A 80 -1.80 -17.78 -13.08
C LYS A 80 -1.67 -18.40 -11.70
N ALA A 81 -0.62 -19.17 -11.43
CA ALA A 81 -0.46 -19.85 -10.16
C ALA A 81 -0.29 -18.86 -9.01
N HIS A 82 0.57 -17.84 -9.19
CA HIS A 82 0.75 -16.75 -8.23
C HIS A 82 -0.53 -15.94 -8.01
N ARG A 83 -1.25 -15.59 -9.09
CA ARG A 83 -2.53 -14.88 -8.98
C ARG A 83 -3.56 -15.70 -8.20
N ASP A 84 -3.72 -16.98 -8.53
CA ASP A 84 -4.73 -17.84 -7.91
C ASP A 84 -4.45 -18.05 -6.41
N ASP A 85 -3.16 -18.12 -6.01
CA ASP A 85 -2.75 -18.17 -4.60
C ASP A 85 -3.20 -16.93 -3.82
N VAL A 86 -2.93 -15.74 -4.37
CA VAL A 86 -3.31 -14.47 -3.73
C VAL A 86 -4.83 -14.26 -3.72
N VAL A 87 -5.54 -14.67 -4.78
CA VAL A 87 -7.02 -14.63 -4.81
C VAL A 87 -7.61 -15.53 -3.73
N LYS A 88 -7.09 -16.76 -3.56
CA LYS A 88 -7.54 -17.67 -2.50
C LYS A 88 -7.30 -17.09 -1.11
N ALA A 89 -6.14 -16.47 -0.89
CA ALA A 89 -5.83 -15.80 0.36
C ALA A 89 -6.82 -14.65 0.64
N LEU A 90 -7.05 -13.76 -0.33
CA LEU A 90 -8.05 -12.68 -0.22
C LEU A 90 -9.43 -13.22 0.18
N GLN A 91 -9.90 -14.30 -0.45
CA GLN A 91 -11.23 -14.86 -0.17
C GLN A 91 -11.36 -15.48 1.24
N ARG A 92 -10.27 -16.03 1.78
CA ARG A 92 -10.24 -16.59 3.15
C ARG A 92 -10.22 -15.49 4.21
N GLU A 93 -9.57 -14.38 3.90
CA GLU A 93 -9.39 -13.29 4.83
C GLU A 93 -10.65 -12.44 5.07
N LYS A 94 -10.86 -12.03 6.33
CA LYS A 94 -11.90 -11.06 6.70
C LYS A 94 -11.28 -9.68 6.77
N PHE A 95 -11.77 -8.78 5.91
CA PHE A 95 -11.36 -7.37 5.86
C PHE A 95 -12.48 -6.54 5.22
N ARG A 96 -12.51 -5.24 5.52
CA ARG A 96 -13.40 -4.26 4.89
C ARG A 96 -12.65 -3.31 3.96
N LYS A 97 -11.36 -3.09 4.19
CA LYS A 97 -10.56 -2.13 3.40
C LYS A 97 -9.24 -2.73 2.95
N LEU A 98 -8.94 -2.57 1.66
CA LEU A 98 -7.69 -3.00 1.03
C LEU A 98 -7.05 -1.81 0.29
N LEU A 99 -5.74 -1.65 0.43
CA LEU A 99 -4.95 -0.69 -0.34
C LEU A 99 -4.22 -1.42 -1.47
N VAL A 100 -4.30 -0.90 -2.69
CA VAL A 100 -3.53 -1.37 -3.84
C VAL A 100 -2.51 -0.30 -4.22
N ILE A 101 -1.24 -0.65 -4.19
CA ILE A 101 -0.15 0.25 -4.55
C ILE A 101 0.21 0.04 -6.02
N GLY A 102 0.45 1.12 -6.75
CA GLY A 102 0.90 1.05 -8.13
C GLY A 102 1.58 2.32 -8.60
N THR A 103 2.22 2.23 -9.77
CA THR A 103 2.88 3.39 -10.39
C THR A 103 1.91 4.32 -11.12
N SER A 104 0.72 3.82 -11.44
CA SER A 104 -0.33 4.55 -12.16
C SER A 104 -1.71 4.02 -11.78
N GLU A 105 -2.74 4.81 -12.01
CA GLU A 105 -4.15 4.39 -11.86
C GLU A 105 -4.46 3.19 -12.78
N ARG A 106 -3.89 3.18 -13.99
CA ARG A 106 -4.00 2.06 -14.92
C ARG A 106 -3.40 0.77 -14.36
N MET A 107 -2.27 0.87 -13.65
CA MET A 107 -1.64 -0.29 -13.01
C MET A 107 -2.51 -0.84 -11.87
N THR A 108 -2.98 0.02 -10.96
CA THR A 108 -3.81 -0.41 -9.83
C THR A 108 -5.14 -0.99 -10.31
N SER A 109 -5.74 -0.40 -11.34
CA SER A 109 -6.94 -0.95 -11.98
C SER A 109 -6.69 -2.36 -12.53
N ARG A 110 -5.62 -2.57 -13.31
CA ARG A 110 -5.24 -3.90 -13.84
C ARG A 110 -5.00 -4.94 -12.76
N ILE A 111 -4.41 -4.55 -11.63
CA ILE A 111 -4.23 -5.45 -10.47
C ILE A 111 -5.61 -5.86 -9.93
N CYS A 112 -6.52 -4.91 -9.75
CA CYS A 112 -7.87 -5.19 -9.26
C CYS A 112 -8.63 -6.15 -10.19
N GLU A 113 -8.52 -5.95 -11.50
CA GLU A 113 -9.15 -6.84 -12.49
C GLU A 113 -8.62 -8.28 -12.40
N ARG A 114 -7.30 -8.44 -12.32
CA ARG A 114 -6.67 -9.75 -12.25
C ARG A 114 -6.98 -10.46 -10.94
N LEU A 115 -6.95 -9.75 -9.82
CA LEU A 115 -7.33 -10.30 -8.52
C LEU A 115 -8.85 -10.44 -8.36
N GLN A 116 -9.64 -10.03 -9.36
CA GLN A 116 -11.10 -10.13 -9.38
C GLN A 116 -11.76 -9.47 -8.14
N ILE A 117 -11.18 -8.35 -7.71
CA ILE A 117 -11.68 -7.48 -6.65
C ILE A 117 -12.32 -6.23 -7.25
N PRO A 118 -13.12 -5.47 -6.49
CA PRO A 118 -13.70 -4.23 -6.98
C PRO A 118 -12.64 -3.23 -7.46
N GLN A 119 -13.01 -2.33 -8.36
CA GLN A 119 -12.14 -1.22 -8.74
C GLN A 119 -11.91 -0.27 -7.55
N PRO A 120 -10.81 0.49 -7.52
CA PRO A 120 -10.56 1.46 -6.46
C PRO A 120 -11.73 2.43 -6.29
N PHE A 121 -12.30 2.43 -5.08
CA PHE A 121 -13.28 3.41 -4.64
C PHE A 121 -12.66 4.80 -4.45
N LYS A 122 -11.38 4.85 -4.02
CA LYS A 122 -10.63 6.09 -3.84
C LYS A 122 -9.20 5.94 -4.32
N ILE A 123 -8.74 6.90 -5.12
CA ILE A 123 -7.36 7.01 -5.57
C ILE A 123 -6.69 8.12 -4.76
N ILE A 124 -5.50 7.83 -4.24
CA ILE A 124 -4.67 8.74 -3.46
C ILE A 124 -3.37 8.87 -4.23
N LYS A 125 -3.03 10.08 -4.68
CA LYS A 125 -1.76 10.32 -5.35
C LYS A 125 -0.70 10.64 -4.30
N ILE A 126 0.54 10.21 -4.54
CA ILE A 126 1.65 10.43 -3.61
C ILE A 126 1.90 11.93 -3.42
N GLU A 127 1.63 12.72 -4.46
CA GLU A 127 1.75 14.17 -4.50
C GLU A 127 0.70 14.87 -3.61
N ASP A 128 -0.42 14.21 -3.32
CA ASP A 128 -1.46 14.75 -2.42
C ASP A 128 -1.10 14.56 -0.93
N ILE A 129 -0.06 13.75 -0.65
CA ILE A 129 0.32 13.36 0.70
C ILE A 129 1.80 13.61 1.03
N ALA A 130 2.59 14.08 0.07
CA ALA A 130 4.02 14.37 0.23
C ALA A 130 4.36 15.71 -0.42
N THR A 131 5.17 16.52 0.25
CA THR A 131 5.69 17.75 -0.37
C THR A 131 6.73 17.41 -1.44
N LYS A 132 6.94 18.34 -2.39
CA LYS A 132 7.93 18.16 -3.48
C LYS A 132 9.32 17.81 -2.95
N ASP A 133 9.77 18.50 -1.91
CA ASP A 133 11.07 18.28 -1.27
C ASP A 133 11.21 16.87 -0.69
N GLU A 134 10.15 16.30 -0.11
CA GLU A 134 10.19 14.93 0.42
C GLU A 134 10.19 13.87 -0.68
N ILE A 135 9.55 14.14 -1.82
CA ILE A 135 9.60 13.27 -3.00
C ILE A 135 11.01 13.30 -3.59
N GLU A 136 11.59 14.49 -3.72
CA GLU A 136 12.93 14.68 -4.28
C GLU A 136 14.01 14.02 -3.42
N LYS A 137 13.95 14.15 -2.09
CA LYS A 137 14.85 13.43 -1.17
C LYS A 137 14.75 11.91 -1.32
N ALA A 138 13.54 11.36 -1.49
CA ALA A 138 13.35 9.92 -1.69
C ALA A 138 13.93 9.45 -3.04
N LEU A 139 13.78 10.26 -4.09
CA LEU A 139 14.37 10.00 -5.41
C LEU A 139 15.90 10.08 -5.38
N GLN A 140 16.46 11.10 -4.74
CA GLN A 140 17.91 11.30 -4.58
C GLN A 140 18.53 10.17 -3.74
N SER A 141 17.90 9.75 -2.64
CA SER A 141 18.36 8.62 -1.82
C SER A 141 18.47 7.32 -2.64
N ARG A 142 17.55 7.10 -3.58
CA ARG A 142 17.61 5.93 -4.48
C ARG A 142 18.75 6.04 -5.50
N GLN A 143 19.00 7.23 -6.05
CA GLN A 143 20.09 7.47 -7.01
C GLN A 143 21.48 7.35 -6.36
N ILE A 144 21.62 7.84 -5.12
CA ILE A 144 22.91 7.95 -4.43
C ILE A 144 23.25 6.67 -3.66
N GLU A 145 22.29 6.07 -2.96
CA GLU A 145 22.58 4.94 -2.05
C GLU A 145 22.21 3.55 -2.61
N GLY A 146 21.52 3.45 -3.76
CA GLY A 146 21.12 2.17 -4.35
C GLY A 146 20.17 1.31 -3.49
N LYS A 147 19.76 1.78 -2.30
CA LYS A 147 18.94 1.02 -1.36
C LYS A 147 17.51 0.84 -1.88
N HIS A 148 17.19 -0.38 -2.29
CA HIS A 148 15.81 -0.85 -2.32
C HIS A 148 15.35 -1.04 -0.88
N VAL A 149 14.59 -0.08 -0.34
CA VAL A 149 13.90 -0.30 0.94
C VAL A 149 12.87 -1.41 0.74
N ILE A 150 13.23 -2.62 1.14
CA ILE A 150 12.33 -3.73 1.41
C ILE A 150 11.94 -3.56 2.88
N PRO A 151 10.66 -3.46 3.26
CA PRO A 151 10.28 -3.70 4.63
C PRO A 151 10.44 -5.21 4.88
N VAL A 152 11.65 -5.63 5.20
CA VAL A 152 11.87 -6.84 5.99
C VAL A 152 11.72 -6.42 7.44
N PRO A 153 11.05 -7.20 8.30
CA PRO A 153 11.02 -6.92 9.72
C PRO A 153 12.47 -6.80 10.21
N ALA A 154 12.82 -5.63 10.71
CA ALA A 154 14.07 -5.44 11.42
C ALA A 154 13.97 -6.22 12.72
N LEU A 155 14.40 -7.48 12.68
CA LEU A 155 14.91 -8.12 13.87
C LEU A 155 16.11 -7.27 14.31
N GLU A 156 15.98 -6.69 15.50
CA GLU A 156 17.01 -6.02 16.29
C GLU A 156 17.77 -4.87 15.61
N ILE A 157 17.35 -3.64 15.95
CA ILE A 157 18.20 -2.69 16.68
C ILE A 157 17.26 -1.84 17.54
N ARG A 158 17.33 -2.04 18.86
CA ARG A 158 16.87 -1.02 19.81
C ARG A 158 17.74 0.22 19.59
N ARG A 159 17.17 1.32 19.09
CA ARG A 159 17.73 2.66 19.28
C ARG A 159 16.64 3.71 19.08
N ASN A 160 16.41 4.44 20.17
CA ASN A 160 15.60 5.64 20.34
C ASN A 160 15.22 6.34 19.03
N TYR A 161 13.92 6.35 18.73
CA TYR A 161 13.36 7.26 17.74
C TYR A 161 13.67 8.70 18.16
N PRO A 162 14.35 9.52 17.33
CA PRO A 162 14.60 10.91 17.64
C PRO A 162 13.28 11.68 17.76
N SER A 163 13.20 12.53 18.78
CA SER A 163 12.11 13.43 19.16
C SER A 163 11.57 14.34 18.04
N ILE A 164 12.22 14.36 16.87
CA ILE A 164 11.83 15.14 15.68
C ILE A 164 10.52 14.63 15.04
N PHE A 165 10.14 13.36 15.27
CA PHE A 165 8.89 12.78 14.73
C PHE A 165 7.62 13.16 15.48
N TYR A 166 7.72 13.67 16.72
CA TYR A 166 6.54 14.08 17.49
C TYR A 166 5.98 15.44 17.02
N ASP A 167 6.85 16.36 16.58
CA ASP A 167 6.42 17.72 16.24
C ASP A 167 5.69 17.81 14.88
N SER A 168 6.06 16.96 13.92
CA SER A 168 5.41 16.93 12.61
C SER A 168 4.00 16.33 12.65
N VAL A 169 3.74 15.37 13.55
CA VAL A 169 2.41 14.80 13.80
C VAL A 169 1.48 15.82 14.47
N ARG A 170 2.02 16.64 15.38
CA ARG A 170 1.22 17.65 16.12
C ARG A 170 0.77 18.79 15.22
N VAL A 171 1.60 19.22 14.28
CA VAL A 171 1.25 20.31 13.33
C VAL A 171 0.20 19.84 12.31
N PHE A 172 0.26 18.58 11.86
CA PHE A 172 -0.70 18.05 10.90
C PHE A 172 -2.10 17.82 11.52
N LEU A 173 -2.17 17.40 12.78
CA LEU A 173 -3.42 17.25 13.53
C LEU A 173 -4.08 18.60 13.88
N LYS A 174 -3.29 19.64 14.19
CA LYS A 174 -3.82 20.99 14.49
C LYS A 174 -4.42 21.69 13.27
N LYS A 175 -4.02 21.32 12.05
CA LYS A 175 -4.51 21.97 10.82
C LYS A 175 -5.84 21.40 10.32
N SER A 176 -6.24 20.20 10.78
CA SER A 176 -7.51 19.56 10.41
C SER A 176 -8.64 19.77 11.43
N PHE A 177 -8.32 20.19 12.65
CA PHE A 177 -9.31 20.60 13.65
C PHE A 177 -9.18 22.10 13.85
N GLY A 178 -10.08 22.86 13.22
CA GLY A 178 -10.32 24.25 13.60
C GLY A 178 -10.55 24.34 15.11
N SER A 179 -10.06 25.43 15.71
CA SER A 179 -10.14 25.76 17.13
C SER A 179 -11.45 25.30 17.78
N GLY A 180 -11.43 24.29 18.64
CA GLY A 180 -12.58 23.97 19.50
C GLY A 180 -12.94 22.51 19.79
N ALA A 181 -12.02 21.55 19.74
CA ALA A 181 -12.32 20.20 20.25
C ALA A 181 -11.32 19.81 21.34
N SER A 182 -11.80 19.79 22.59
CA SER A 182 -11.10 19.20 23.74
C SER A 182 -10.98 17.68 23.55
N LEU A 183 -9.76 17.18 23.74
CA LEU A 183 -9.46 15.74 23.71
C LEU A 183 -10.11 15.04 24.92
N PRO A 184 -10.64 13.80 24.76
CA PRO A 184 -11.07 12.99 25.89
C PRO A 184 -9.85 12.61 26.74
N ARG A 185 -9.98 12.76 28.06
CA ARG A 185 -9.02 12.24 29.03
C ARG A 185 -9.16 10.72 29.10
N ILE A 186 -8.00 10.09 28.90
CA ILE A 186 -7.58 8.68 29.04
C ILE A 186 -8.57 7.78 29.78
#